data_AF-A0A165JV23-F1
#
_entry.id   AF-A0A165JV23-F1
#
_cell.length_a   1.000
_cell.length_b   1.000
_cell.length_c   1.000
_cell.angle_alpha   90.00
_cell.angle_beta   90.00
_cell.angle_gamma   90.00
#
_symmetry.space_group_name_H-M   'P 1'
#
loop_
_entity.id
_entity.type
_entity.pdbx_description
1 polymer ?
#
loop_
_entity_poly.entity_id
_entity_poly.type
_entity_poly.pdbx_seq_one_letter_code
_entity_poly.pdbx_strand_id
1 'polypeptide(L)'
;VRIRVALAPVDLDSPMGKVVLEQLQVDVHRPNIEGYPVNSFVTLKGLNINAPQGQMAIESLTGSVDVVDMLGDALPLTDMNLHGKGLVYAQNDLPLLGFDFTLQGSSQDDGDTLAGKSGLWVDNIIGVMVPLPMDSAYLGMDYAGLDKQALIKVNALNNELDQLQTNMLLGAMANSEPADPQETVARIKTLIDEMMTVIGEQLLHPGDSRLAMQLLVDNADERQLSLDARTRYLGLEGRNLPLQELQGLTEQQMNQMLDVSVQVDMNHAVIPPPLAMRLPGLAAQGLVVQQGDRWSSALNASGDEVVLNGETIPVAMLKQRLEAASGLAGATGDAQTVPQDGELPAASGSEAH
;
A
#
# COMPACT_ATOMS: atom_id res chain seq x y z
N VAL A 1 29.19 21.39 -10.30
CA VAL A 1 29.76 20.14 -10.85
C VAL A 1 28.77 19.49 -11.80
N ARG A 2 29.26 18.86 -12.89
CA ARG A 2 28.45 18.01 -13.79
C ARG A 2 29.14 16.67 -13.93
N ILE A 3 28.44 15.59 -13.65
CA ILE A 3 28.90 14.21 -13.80
C ILE A 3 27.95 13.55 -14.79
N ARG A 4 28.51 12.86 -15.78
CA ARG A 4 27.74 12.05 -16.73
C ARG A 4 28.24 10.63 -16.64
N VAL A 5 27.34 9.71 -16.33
CA VAL A 5 27.59 8.27 -16.43
C VAL A 5 26.78 7.77 -17.60
N ALA A 6 27.44 7.19 -18.59
CA ALA A 6 26.79 6.57 -19.74
C ALA A 6 27.31 5.15 -19.86
N LEU A 7 26.39 4.20 -19.97
CA LEU A 7 26.68 2.82 -20.27
C LEU A 7 26.60 2.63 -21.78
N ALA A 8 27.59 1.94 -22.33
CA ALA A 8 27.57 1.53 -23.73
C ALA A 8 26.39 0.57 -23.96
N PRO A 9 25.89 0.47 -25.20
CA PRO A 9 24.87 -0.51 -25.54
C PRO A 9 25.30 -1.91 -25.10
N VAL A 10 24.38 -2.64 -24.48
CA VAL A 10 24.59 -4.01 -24.02
C VAL A 10 23.79 -4.94 -24.90
N ASP A 11 24.42 -6.00 -25.39
CA ASP A 11 23.77 -7.18 -25.97
C ASP A 11 24.44 -8.39 -25.35
N LEU A 12 23.79 -8.98 -24.35
CA LEU A 12 24.30 -10.10 -23.58
C LEU A 12 23.40 -11.30 -23.81
N ASP A 13 23.98 -12.37 -24.34
CA ASP A 13 23.34 -13.65 -24.55
C ASP A 13 23.94 -14.69 -23.60
N SER A 14 23.09 -15.38 -22.85
CA SER A 14 23.50 -16.37 -21.85
C SER A 14 22.49 -17.52 -21.78
N PRO A 15 22.87 -18.67 -21.19
CA PRO A 15 21.92 -19.75 -20.92
C PRO A 15 20.73 -19.33 -20.04
N MET A 16 20.85 -18.22 -19.31
CA MET A 16 19.79 -17.67 -18.46
C MET A 16 18.86 -16.69 -19.20
N GLY A 17 19.16 -16.39 -20.47
CA GLY A 17 18.39 -15.46 -21.28
C GLY A 17 19.24 -14.40 -21.97
N LYS A 18 18.56 -13.55 -22.74
CA LYS A 18 19.12 -12.42 -23.49
C LYS A 18 18.78 -11.09 -22.82
N VAL A 19 19.74 -10.20 -22.71
CA VAL A 19 19.56 -8.82 -22.23
C VAL A 19 20.09 -7.86 -23.29
N VAL A 20 19.22 -6.97 -23.77
CA VAL A 20 19.56 -5.87 -24.67
C VAL A 20 19.27 -4.56 -23.97
N LEU A 21 20.19 -3.60 -24.10
CA LEU A 21 20.02 -2.23 -23.62
C LEU A 21 20.65 -1.30 -24.66
N GLU A 22 19.85 -0.42 -25.27
CA GLU A 22 20.36 0.51 -26.28
C GLU A 22 21.11 1.68 -25.63
N GLN A 23 20.57 2.22 -24.55
CA GLN A 23 21.15 3.36 -23.86
C GLN A 23 20.76 3.36 -22.38
N LEU A 24 21.75 3.61 -21.52
CA LEU A 24 21.52 4.08 -20.16
C LEU A 24 22.47 5.24 -19.87
N GLN A 25 21.90 6.38 -19.49
CA GLN A 25 22.59 7.60 -19.16
C GLN A 25 22.03 8.19 -17.88
N VAL A 26 22.92 8.62 -17.00
CA VAL A 26 22.61 9.36 -15.79
C VAL A 26 23.44 10.63 -15.80
N ASP A 27 22.77 11.76 -15.86
CA ASP A 27 23.37 13.09 -15.76
C ASP A 27 23.12 13.62 -14.35
N VAL A 28 24.18 13.92 -13.61
CA VAL A 28 24.09 14.54 -12.29
C VAL A 28 24.64 15.96 -12.38
N HIS A 29 23.83 16.94 -12.00
CA HIS A 29 24.21 18.33 -11.89
C HIS A 29 24.11 18.79 -10.45
N ARG A 30 25.23 19.27 -9.90
CA ARG A 30 25.29 19.95 -8.61
C ARG A 30 25.60 21.42 -8.83
N PRO A 31 24.68 22.36 -8.57
CA PRO A 31 24.96 23.78 -8.64
C PRO A 31 26.03 24.20 -7.61
N ASN A 32 25.95 23.66 -6.40
CA ASN A 32 26.94 23.83 -5.33
C ASN A 32 27.66 22.49 -5.07
N ILE A 33 28.97 22.52 -4.81
CA ILE A 33 29.75 21.30 -4.54
C ILE A 33 29.58 20.80 -3.10
N GLU A 34 29.22 21.69 -2.17
CA GLU A 34 29.10 21.41 -0.73
C GLU A 34 27.64 21.28 -0.25
N GLY A 35 26.65 21.25 -1.14
CA GLY A 35 25.26 21.19 -0.69
C GLY A 35 24.25 20.88 -1.79
N TYR A 36 22.99 21.14 -1.46
CA TYR A 36 21.83 20.88 -2.28
C TYR A 36 21.43 22.13 -3.09
N PRO A 37 20.73 21.96 -4.23
CA PRO A 37 20.18 20.70 -4.74
C PRO A 37 21.20 19.83 -5.49
N VAL A 38 20.94 18.52 -5.52
CA VAL A 38 21.63 17.56 -6.40
C VAL A 38 20.61 17.08 -7.42
N ASN A 39 20.72 17.59 -8.63
CA ASN A 39 19.76 17.28 -9.69
C ASN A 39 20.26 16.07 -10.48
N SER A 40 19.41 15.07 -10.66
CA SER A 40 19.76 13.87 -11.41
C SER A 40 18.74 13.65 -12.50
N PHE A 41 19.21 13.44 -13.73
CA PHE A 41 18.36 13.09 -14.86
C PHE A 41 18.76 11.72 -15.37
N VAL A 42 17.77 10.83 -15.47
CA VAL A 42 17.95 9.46 -15.96
C VAL A 42 17.36 9.37 -17.36
N THR A 43 18.07 8.66 -18.24
CA THR A 43 17.58 8.25 -19.55
C THR A 43 17.96 6.81 -19.79
N LEU A 44 16.95 5.97 -19.98
CA LEU A 44 17.07 4.59 -20.39
C LEU A 44 16.28 4.42 -21.69
N LYS A 45 16.83 3.67 -22.65
CA LYS A 45 16.15 3.32 -23.89
C LYS A 45 16.41 1.87 -24.29
N GLY A 46 15.37 1.25 -24.83
CA GLY A 46 15.42 -0.07 -25.47
C GLY A 46 15.93 -1.17 -24.54
N LEU A 47 15.50 -1.18 -23.28
CA LEU A 47 15.81 -2.30 -22.39
C LEU A 47 14.86 -3.45 -22.74
N ASN A 48 15.43 -4.61 -23.05
CA ASN A 48 14.71 -5.85 -23.31
C ASN A 48 15.42 -7.00 -22.61
N ILE A 49 14.71 -7.68 -21.73
CA ILE A 49 15.16 -8.84 -20.97
C ILE A 49 14.29 -10.01 -21.38
N ASN A 50 14.88 -11.02 -22.00
CA ASN A 50 14.22 -12.24 -22.40
C ASN A 50 14.81 -13.41 -21.63
N ALA A 51 14.11 -13.85 -20.58
CA ALA A 51 14.49 -14.98 -19.75
C ALA A 51 13.51 -16.16 -19.92
N PRO A 52 13.90 -17.40 -19.59
CA PRO A 52 12.99 -18.55 -19.64
C PRO A 52 11.71 -18.37 -18.82
N GLN A 53 11.77 -17.60 -17.73
CA GLN A 53 10.62 -17.29 -16.88
C GLN A 53 9.67 -16.20 -17.44
N GLY A 54 10.11 -15.43 -18.43
CA GLY A 54 9.33 -14.33 -19.00
C GLY A 54 10.20 -13.28 -19.70
N GLN A 55 9.53 -12.42 -20.45
CA GLN A 55 10.09 -11.30 -21.17
C GLN A 55 9.62 -10.00 -20.52
N MET A 56 10.54 -9.07 -20.33
CA MET A 56 10.27 -7.70 -19.91
C MET A 56 10.93 -6.76 -20.90
N ALA A 57 10.18 -5.79 -21.41
CA ALA A 57 10.72 -4.72 -22.23
C ALA A 57 10.24 -3.36 -21.73
N ILE A 58 11.04 -2.33 -21.95
CA ILE A 58 10.65 -0.94 -21.81
C ILE A 58 11.34 -0.13 -22.90
N GLU A 59 10.54 0.58 -23.69
CA GLU A 59 11.05 1.37 -24.82
C GLU A 59 11.89 2.54 -24.32
N SER A 60 11.41 3.25 -23.30
CA SER A 60 12.17 4.31 -22.66
C SER A 60 11.73 4.57 -21.24
N LEU A 61 12.68 5.02 -20.41
CA LEU A 61 12.42 5.62 -19.10
C LEU A 61 13.24 6.89 -19.02
N THR A 62 12.58 8.03 -18.82
CA THR A 62 13.23 9.34 -18.74
C THR A 62 12.64 10.16 -17.61
N GLY A 63 13.47 10.94 -16.94
CA GLY A 63 12.97 11.84 -15.92
C GLY A 63 14.02 12.34 -14.95
N SER A 64 13.58 13.13 -13.98
CA SER A 64 14.43 13.68 -12.94
C SER A 64 14.16 13.06 -11.57
N VAL A 65 15.23 12.97 -10.80
CA VAL A 65 15.23 12.69 -9.36
C VAL A 65 16.19 13.69 -8.75
N ASP A 66 15.63 14.73 -8.17
CA ASP A 66 16.38 15.85 -7.62
C ASP A 66 16.33 15.74 -6.09
N VAL A 67 17.50 15.73 -5.45
CA VAL A 67 17.58 15.87 -3.99
C VAL A 67 17.63 17.36 -3.70
N VAL A 68 16.55 17.90 -3.15
CA VAL A 68 16.39 19.34 -2.93
C VAL A 68 16.98 19.82 -1.62
N ASP A 69 17.00 18.95 -0.61
CA ASP A 69 17.62 19.20 0.69
C ASP A 69 17.84 17.88 1.45
N MET A 70 18.36 17.96 2.67
CA MET A 70 18.40 16.85 3.62
C MET A 70 17.63 17.20 4.89
N LEU A 71 16.86 16.24 5.35
CA LEU A 71 16.25 16.23 6.66
C LEU A 71 17.27 15.67 7.66
N GLY A 72 17.85 16.58 8.45
CA GLY A 72 19.08 16.30 9.18
C GLY A 72 20.22 15.96 8.22
N ASP A 73 21.08 15.02 8.59
CA ASP A 73 22.16 14.53 7.73
C ASP A 73 21.85 13.16 7.09
N ALA A 74 20.61 12.66 7.23
CA ALA A 74 20.28 11.25 6.95
C ALA A 74 19.25 11.05 5.84
N LEU A 75 18.21 11.89 5.76
CA LEU A 75 17.05 11.63 4.91
C LEU A 75 16.96 12.66 3.76
N PRO A 76 17.12 12.25 2.50
CA PRO A 76 17.00 13.18 1.38
C PRO A 76 15.55 13.63 1.17
N LEU A 77 15.37 14.95 1.05
CA LEU A 77 14.15 15.52 0.49
C LEU A 77 14.26 15.51 -1.02
N THR A 78 13.26 14.96 -1.70
CA THR A 78 13.35 14.66 -3.12
C THR A 78 12.16 15.19 -3.90
N ASP A 79 12.45 15.67 -5.11
CA ASP A 79 11.47 15.87 -6.16
C ASP A 79 11.74 14.85 -7.27
N MET A 80 10.72 14.10 -7.65
CA MET A 80 10.81 13.04 -8.62
C MET A 80 9.75 13.24 -9.71
N ASN A 81 10.18 13.09 -10.96
CA ASN A 81 9.29 13.00 -12.10
C ASN A 81 9.88 12.05 -13.13
N LEU A 82 9.36 10.83 -13.19
CA LEU A 82 9.81 9.76 -14.08
C LEU A 82 8.68 9.40 -15.05
N HIS A 83 9.03 9.22 -16.30
CA HIS A 83 8.12 8.82 -17.37
C HIS A 83 8.66 7.60 -18.08
N GLY A 84 7.91 6.49 -18.03
CA GLY A 84 8.21 5.25 -18.73
C GLY A 84 7.24 5.03 -19.89
N LYS A 85 7.75 4.57 -21.02
CA LYS A 85 6.96 4.22 -22.21
C LYS A 85 7.21 2.79 -22.65
N GLY A 86 6.13 2.16 -23.11
CA GLY A 86 6.15 0.82 -23.72
C GLY A 86 6.68 -0.24 -22.76
N LEU A 87 6.34 -0.14 -21.46
CA LEU A 87 6.63 -1.22 -20.54
C LEU A 87 5.75 -2.40 -20.94
N VAL A 88 6.36 -3.56 -21.18
CA VAL A 88 5.65 -4.79 -21.55
C VAL A 88 6.23 -5.94 -20.74
N TYR A 89 5.35 -6.73 -20.16
CA TYR A 89 5.64 -8.05 -19.63
C TYR A 89 4.94 -9.11 -20.48
N ALA A 90 5.71 -10.07 -20.97
CA ALA A 90 5.23 -11.15 -21.82
C ALA A 90 5.74 -12.50 -21.34
N GLN A 91 5.00 -13.56 -21.64
CA GLN A 91 5.43 -14.93 -21.38
C GLN A 91 5.17 -15.77 -22.63
N ASN A 92 6.17 -16.52 -23.10
CA ASN A 92 6.08 -17.28 -24.36
C ASN A 92 5.61 -16.41 -25.54
N ASP A 93 6.18 -15.22 -25.67
CA ASP A 93 5.85 -14.21 -26.70
C ASP A 93 4.39 -13.69 -26.66
N LEU A 94 3.61 -14.02 -25.62
CA LEU A 94 2.28 -13.46 -25.40
C LEU A 94 2.38 -12.27 -24.44
N PRO A 95 2.03 -11.04 -24.87
CA PRO A 95 1.98 -9.88 -23.98
C PRO A 95 0.89 -10.08 -22.93
N LEU A 96 1.31 -10.18 -21.67
CA LEU A 96 0.42 -10.41 -20.54
C LEU A 96 -0.02 -9.09 -19.90
N LEU A 97 0.86 -8.09 -19.92
CA LEU A 97 0.61 -6.74 -19.43
C LEU A 97 1.50 -5.75 -20.18
N GLY A 98 0.95 -4.61 -20.56
CA GLY A 98 1.75 -3.50 -21.05
C GLY A 98 1.10 -2.17 -20.72
N PHE A 99 1.91 -1.13 -20.54
CA PHE A 99 1.44 0.22 -20.21
C PHE A 99 2.57 1.26 -20.34
N ASP A 100 2.16 2.52 -20.44
CA ASP A 100 2.99 3.67 -20.15
C ASP A 100 2.76 4.09 -18.69
N PHE A 101 3.74 4.73 -18.06
CA PHE A 101 3.55 5.26 -16.72
C PHE A 101 4.23 6.61 -16.51
N THR A 102 3.67 7.41 -15.63
CA THR A 102 4.30 8.60 -15.07
C THR A 102 4.29 8.48 -13.55
N LEU A 103 5.46 8.59 -12.93
CA LEU A 103 5.63 8.61 -11.49
C LEU A 103 6.11 9.99 -11.06
N GLN A 104 5.34 10.64 -10.20
CA GLN A 104 5.71 11.89 -9.57
C GLN A 104 5.78 11.72 -8.06
N GLY A 105 6.72 12.41 -7.44
CA GLY A 105 6.86 12.41 -5.99
C GLY A 105 7.51 13.69 -5.53
N SER A 106 7.13 14.17 -4.35
CA SER A 106 7.85 15.24 -3.67
C SER A 106 7.81 15.01 -2.17
N SER A 107 8.92 15.26 -1.47
CA SER A 107 8.96 15.37 -0.02
C SER A 107 9.44 16.76 0.39
N GLN A 108 8.81 17.29 1.43
CA GLN A 108 8.98 18.67 1.87
C GLN A 108 9.13 18.74 3.38
N ASP A 109 10.08 19.58 3.80
CA ASP A 109 10.23 20.06 5.15
C ASP A 109 9.06 21.01 5.51
N ASP A 110 8.30 20.68 6.55
CA ASP A 110 7.24 21.52 7.11
C ASP A 110 7.46 21.74 8.63
N GLY A 111 8.49 22.53 8.96
CA GLY A 111 8.73 23.00 10.33
C GLY A 111 9.32 21.93 11.25
N ASP A 112 8.51 21.31 12.09
CA ASP A 112 8.92 20.15 12.91
C ASP A 112 8.43 18.82 12.31
N THR A 113 7.79 18.88 11.13
CA THR A 113 7.21 17.71 10.47
C THR A 113 7.65 17.57 9.00
N LEU A 114 7.48 16.37 8.44
CA LEU A 114 7.64 16.08 7.03
C LEU A 114 6.26 15.93 6.38
N ALA A 115 6.12 16.52 5.20
CA ALA A 115 5.00 16.30 4.30
C ALA A 115 5.49 15.80 2.94
N GLY A 116 4.60 15.22 2.15
CA GLY A 116 4.93 14.79 0.81
C GLY A 116 3.75 14.25 0.06
N LYS A 117 3.96 14.07 -1.24
CA LYS A 117 2.96 13.52 -2.15
C LYS A 117 3.61 12.60 -3.16
N SER A 118 2.87 11.61 -3.61
CA SER A 118 3.23 10.77 -4.74
C SER A 118 2.03 10.57 -5.65
N GLY A 119 2.30 10.38 -6.93
CA GLY A 119 1.31 10.11 -7.95
C GLY A 119 1.86 9.13 -8.97
N LEU A 120 1.12 8.08 -9.25
CA LEU A 120 1.40 7.12 -10.32
C LEU A 120 0.24 7.18 -11.31
N TRP A 121 0.53 7.62 -12.53
CA TRP A 121 -0.35 7.50 -13.68
C TRP A 121 0.11 6.32 -14.50
N VAL A 122 -0.85 5.54 -14.98
CA VAL A 122 -0.66 4.43 -15.89
C VAL A 122 -1.62 4.64 -17.04
N ASP A 123 -1.12 4.59 -18.27
CA ASP A 123 -1.88 4.84 -19.50
C ASP A 123 -1.60 3.74 -20.52
N ASN A 124 -2.42 3.67 -21.58
CA ASN A 124 -2.26 2.70 -22.67
C ASN A 124 -2.18 1.26 -22.15
N ILE A 125 -3.00 0.94 -21.16
CA ILE A 125 -2.99 -0.36 -20.49
C ILE A 125 -3.48 -1.44 -21.45
N ILE A 126 -2.69 -2.50 -21.63
CA ILE A 126 -3.00 -3.65 -22.48
C ILE A 126 -2.67 -4.96 -21.77
N GLY A 127 -3.26 -6.05 -22.26
CA GLY A 127 -2.91 -7.41 -21.85
C GLY A 127 -3.99 -8.13 -21.04
N VAL A 128 -3.89 -9.45 -21.01
CA VAL A 128 -4.92 -10.34 -20.43
C VAL A 128 -4.87 -10.43 -18.90
N MET A 129 -3.81 -9.91 -18.25
CA MET A 129 -3.72 -9.88 -16.79
C MET A 129 -4.56 -8.76 -16.15
N VAL A 130 -5.11 -7.86 -16.97
CA VAL A 130 -5.94 -6.76 -16.49
C VAL A 130 -7.36 -7.28 -16.33
N PRO A 131 -7.87 -7.43 -15.09
CA PRO A 131 -9.13 -8.13 -14.83
C PRO A 131 -10.36 -7.32 -15.29
N LEU A 132 -10.17 -6.04 -15.60
CA LEU A 132 -11.20 -5.05 -15.89
C LEU A 132 -10.78 -4.25 -17.13
N PRO A 133 -11.72 -3.90 -18.03
CA PRO A 133 -11.39 -2.98 -19.12
C PRO A 133 -11.01 -1.62 -18.52
N MET A 134 -9.75 -1.23 -18.69
CA MET A 134 -9.21 0.07 -18.28
C MET A 134 -8.19 0.53 -19.31
N ASP A 135 -8.24 1.82 -19.64
CA ASP A 135 -7.27 2.45 -20.53
C ASP A 135 -6.24 3.25 -19.73
N SER A 136 -6.65 3.78 -18.57
CA SER A 136 -5.78 4.48 -17.64
C SER A 136 -6.17 4.32 -16.18
N ALA A 137 -5.19 4.51 -15.29
CA ALA A 137 -5.37 4.52 -13.86
C ALA A 137 -4.46 5.55 -13.20
N TYR A 138 -4.93 6.16 -12.12
CA TYR A 138 -4.15 7.06 -11.28
C TYR A 138 -4.22 6.61 -9.82
N LEU A 139 -3.06 6.53 -9.17
CA LEU A 139 -2.92 6.34 -7.73
C LEU A 139 -2.13 7.51 -7.15
N GLY A 140 -2.79 8.33 -6.34
CA GLY A 140 -2.20 9.44 -5.60
C GLY A 140 -2.16 9.18 -4.11
N MET A 141 -1.12 9.64 -3.44
CA MET A 141 -0.99 9.66 -1.99
C MET A 141 -0.44 11.01 -1.54
N ASP A 142 -1.00 11.57 -0.48
CA ASP A 142 -0.54 12.79 0.18
C ASP A 142 -0.43 12.47 1.67
N TYR A 143 0.71 12.81 2.28
CA TYR A 143 0.93 12.65 3.70
C TYR A 143 1.50 13.93 4.30
N ALA A 144 1.12 14.21 5.53
CA ALA A 144 1.60 15.38 6.26
C ALA A 144 1.72 15.07 7.76
N GLY A 145 2.50 15.88 8.46
CA GLY A 145 2.58 15.85 9.92
C GLY A 145 3.40 14.69 10.48
N LEU A 146 4.31 14.08 9.71
CA LEU A 146 5.22 13.04 10.22
C LEU A 146 6.37 13.69 11.01
N ASP A 147 6.63 13.26 12.25
CA ASP A 147 7.71 13.84 13.06
C ASP A 147 9.09 13.60 12.45
N LYS A 148 9.87 14.68 12.31
CA LYS A 148 11.19 14.62 11.69
C LYS A 148 12.21 13.84 12.50
N GLN A 149 12.24 14.04 13.82
CA GLN A 149 13.22 13.40 14.68
C GLN A 149 12.94 11.89 14.76
N ALA A 150 11.68 11.51 14.80
CA ALA A 150 11.23 10.13 14.70
C ALA A 150 11.68 9.51 13.36
N LEU A 151 11.49 10.20 12.24
CA LEU A 151 11.95 9.73 10.92
C LEU A 151 13.47 9.54 10.85
N ILE A 152 14.25 10.52 11.34
CA ILE A 152 15.72 10.41 11.40
C ILE A 152 16.13 9.22 12.25
N LYS A 153 15.48 9.03 13.41
CA LYS A 153 15.77 7.92 14.32
C LYS A 153 15.39 6.56 13.72
N VAL A 154 14.24 6.45 13.05
CA VAL A 154 13.84 5.23 12.32
C VAL A 154 14.85 4.91 11.22
N ASN A 155 15.32 5.90 10.47
CA ASN A 155 16.35 5.69 9.46
C ASN A 155 17.66 5.18 10.07
N ALA A 156 18.11 5.77 11.18
CA ALA A 156 19.30 5.33 11.89
C ALA A 156 19.19 3.88 12.40
N LEU A 157 18.04 3.51 12.98
CA LEU A 157 17.76 2.15 13.44
C LEU A 157 17.73 1.14 12.28
N ASN A 158 17.13 1.50 11.15
CA ASN A 158 17.13 0.68 9.94
C ASN A 158 18.55 0.46 9.40
N ASN A 159 19.37 1.51 9.33
CA ASN A 159 20.75 1.39 8.88
C ASN A 159 21.57 0.46 9.78
N GLU A 160 21.36 0.49 11.10
CA GLU A 160 22.02 -0.43 12.03
C GLU A 160 21.55 -1.87 11.82
N LEU A 161 20.25 -2.08 11.63
CA LEU A 161 19.68 -3.39 11.36
C LEU A 161 20.20 -3.98 10.03
N ASP A 162 20.29 -3.18 8.97
CA ASP A 162 20.85 -3.58 7.67
C ASP A 162 22.33 -3.92 7.77
N GLN A 163 23.10 -3.17 8.56
CA GLN A 163 24.51 -3.48 8.83
C GLN A 163 24.67 -4.82 9.55
N LEU A 164 23.85 -5.09 10.55
CA LEU A 164 23.86 -6.38 11.25
C LEU A 164 23.49 -7.54 10.31
N GLN A 165 22.46 -7.38 9.48
CA GLN A 165 22.08 -8.39 8.48
C GLN A 165 23.19 -8.64 7.46
N THR A 166 23.82 -7.57 6.97
CA THR A 166 24.94 -7.65 6.01
C THR A 166 26.14 -8.35 6.63
N ASN A 167 26.49 -8.02 7.88
CA ASN A 167 27.61 -8.66 8.58
C ASN A 167 27.35 -10.16 8.81
N MET A 168 26.12 -10.55 9.14
CA MET A 168 25.74 -11.97 9.24
C MET A 168 25.86 -12.69 7.89
N LEU A 169 25.38 -12.06 6.80
CA LEU A 169 25.49 -12.63 5.45
C LEU A 169 26.96 -12.80 5.04
N LEU A 170 27.78 -11.78 5.24
CA LEU A 170 29.22 -11.83 4.97
C LEU A 170 29.93 -12.89 5.82
N GLY A 171 29.58 -13.02 7.10
CA GLY A 171 30.10 -14.06 7.99
C GLY A 171 29.73 -15.47 7.53
N ALA A 172 28.48 -15.67 7.11
CA ALA A 172 27.99 -16.94 6.58
C ALA A 172 28.68 -17.31 5.25
N MET A 173 28.92 -16.33 4.36
CA MET A 173 29.67 -16.56 3.11
C MET A 173 31.17 -16.81 3.35
N ALA A 174 31.74 -16.21 4.39
CA ALA A 174 33.14 -16.36 4.75
C ALA A 174 33.45 -17.64 5.56
N ASN A 175 32.46 -18.49 5.85
CA ASN A 175 32.58 -19.68 6.73
C ASN A 175 33.29 -19.35 8.07
N SER A 176 33.15 -18.11 8.52
CA SER A 176 33.74 -17.64 9.76
C SER A 176 32.75 -17.92 10.89
N GLU A 177 33.24 -18.30 12.07
CA GLU A 177 32.37 -18.37 13.25
C GLU A 177 31.69 -16.99 13.42
N PRO A 178 30.35 -16.92 13.41
CA PRO A 178 29.67 -15.65 13.63
C PRO A 178 30.08 -15.07 14.99
N ALA A 179 30.15 -13.74 15.10
CA ALA A 179 30.04 -13.09 16.39
C ALA A 179 28.78 -13.62 17.11
N ASP A 180 28.82 -13.76 18.44
CA ASP A 180 27.85 -14.51 19.24
C ASP A 180 26.42 -14.41 18.67
N PRO A 181 25.90 -15.49 18.04
CA PRO A 181 24.60 -15.47 17.36
C PRO A 181 23.47 -15.05 18.30
N GLN A 182 23.62 -15.33 19.60
CA GLN A 182 22.62 -14.97 20.60
C GLN A 182 22.60 -13.47 20.87
N GLU A 183 23.78 -12.83 20.95
CA GLU A 183 23.91 -11.38 21.12
C GLU A 183 23.40 -10.64 19.90
N THR A 184 23.69 -11.14 18.69
CA THR A 184 23.22 -10.55 17.43
C THR A 184 21.70 -10.63 17.32
N VAL A 185 21.10 -11.79 17.62
CA VAL A 185 19.64 -11.95 17.64
C VAL A 185 18.99 -11.08 18.72
N ALA A 186 19.60 -10.95 19.90
CA ALA A 186 19.11 -10.07 20.95
C ALA A 186 19.14 -8.60 20.50
N ARG A 187 20.23 -8.16 19.84
CA ARG A 187 20.37 -6.80 19.31
C ARG A 187 19.32 -6.50 18.23
N ILE A 188 19.08 -7.44 17.31
CA ILE A 188 18.04 -7.30 16.28
C ILE A 188 16.66 -7.11 16.93
N LYS A 189 16.33 -7.91 17.95
CA LYS A 189 15.06 -7.75 18.69
C LYS A 189 14.96 -6.37 19.34
N THR A 190 16.00 -5.92 20.02
CA THR A 190 16.04 -4.58 20.62
C THR A 190 15.85 -3.47 19.59
N LEU A 191 16.52 -3.55 18.44
CA LEU A 191 16.37 -2.55 17.37
C LEU A 191 14.94 -2.53 16.80
N ILE A 192 14.32 -3.70 16.62
CA ILE A 192 12.93 -3.80 16.19
C ILE A 192 11.99 -3.18 17.25
N ASP A 193 12.20 -3.48 18.54
CA ASP A 193 11.40 -2.92 19.63
C ASP A 193 11.55 -1.38 19.71
N GLU A 194 12.77 -0.87 19.58
CA GLU A 194 13.05 0.57 19.53
C GLU A 194 12.39 1.23 18.32
N MET A 195 12.47 0.61 17.15
CA MET A 195 11.83 1.10 15.93
C MET A 195 10.31 1.15 16.07
N MET A 196 9.71 0.09 16.60
CA MET A 196 8.26 0.03 16.87
C MET A 196 7.83 1.09 17.88
N THR A 197 8.65 1.35 18.91
CA THR A 197 8.41 2.41 19.89
C THR A 197 8.41 3.78 19.22
N VAL A 198 9.41 4.08 18.39
CA VAL A 198 9.50 5.37 17.68
C VAL A 198 8.33 5.55 16.71
N ILE A 199 7.98 4.52 15.94
CA ILE A 199 6.84 4.54 15.01
C ILE A 199 5.53 4.74 15.77
N GLY A 200 5.31 4.01 16.86
CA GLY A 200 4.06 4.05 17.61
C GLY A 200 3.86 5.32 18.44
N GLU A 201 4.94 5.86 19.00
CA GLU A 201 4.85 6.91 20.03
C GLU A 201 5.34 8.28 19.58
N GLN A 202 6.13 8.37 18.50
CA GLN A 202 6.82 9.61 18.12
C GLN A 202 6.55 10.01 16.68
N LEU A 203 6.29 9.08 15.77
CA LEU A 203 6.17 9.38 14.34
C LEU A 203 4.96 10.23 13.99
N LEU A 204 3.83 10.00 14.68
CA LEU A 204 2.57 10.69 14.39
C LEU A 204 2.33 11.81 15.40
N HIS A 205 1.78 12.92 14.93
CA HIS A 205 1.31 14.03 15.73
C HIS A 205 -0.22 14.07 15.76
N PRO A 206 -0.84 13.94 16.94
CA PRO A 206 -2.26 14.17 17.15
C PRO A 206 -2.74 15.51 16.54
N GLY A 207 -3.70 15.45 15.61
CA GLY A 207 -4.30 16.59 14.93
C GLY A 207 -3.59 17.04 13.64
N ASP A 208 -2.29 16.75 13.52
CA ASP A 208 -1.45 17.21 12.41
C ASP A 208 -1.14 16.10 11.41
N SER A 209 -0.94 14.87 11.87
CA SER A 209 -0.67 13.73 11.00
C SER A 209 -1.89 13.36 10.17
N ARG A 210 -1.71 13.39 8.85
CA ARG A 210 -2.77 13.15 7.87
C ARG A 210 -2.25 12.28 6.74
N LEU A 211 -3.15 11.48 6.19
CA LEU A 211 -2.92 10.70 4.99
C LEU A 211 -4.15 10.83 4.09
N ALA A 212 -3.93 11.15 2.83
CA ALA A 212 -4.92 11.19 1.76
C ALA A 212 -4.47 10.23 0.66
N MET A 213 -5.41 9.45 0.12
CA MET A 213 -5.19 8.54 -0.98
C MET A 213 -6.30 8.74 -2.00
N GLN A 214 -5.93 8.75 -3.28
CA GLN A 214 -6.86 8.85 -4.38
C GLN A 214 -6.56 7.74 -5.40
N LEU A 215 -7.57 6.98 -5.79
CA LEU A 215 -7.48 5.99 -6.87
C LEU A 215 -8.56 6.28 -7.90
N LEU A 216 -8.16 6.46 -9.16
CA LEU A 216 -9.03 6.72 -10.28
C LEU A 216 -8.74 5.68 -11.37
N VAL A 217 -9.79 5.13 -11.99
CA VAL A 217 -9.67 4.23 -13.13
C VAL A 217 -10.65 4.66 -14.21
N ASP A 218 -10.14 4.86 -15.41
CA ASP A 218 -10.88 5.33 -16.57
C ASP A 218 -10.81 4.29 -17.70
N ASN A 219 -11.90 4.16 -18.45
CA ASN A 219 -12.02 3.27 -19.60
C ASN A 219 -12.94 3.91 -20.64
N ALA A 220 -12.51 3.97 -21.90
CA ALA A 220 -13.24 4.61 -22.99
C ALA A 220 -13.68 6.05 -22.64
N ASP A 221 -12.77 6.84 -22.06
CA ASP A 221 -12.99 8.21 -21.58
C ASP A 221 -14.06 8.37 -20.47
N GLU A 222 -14.51 7.27 -19.86
CA GLU A 222 -15.47 7.26 -18.76
C GLU A 222 -14.85 6.77 -17.44
N ARG A 223 -15.17 7.47 -16.34
CA ARG A 223 -14.78 7.10 -14.98
C ARG A 223 -15.44 5.80 -14.54
N GLN A 224 -14.63 4.75 -14.43
CA GLN A 224 -15.08 3.45 -13.96
C GLN A 224 -15.01 3.29 -12.45
N LEU A 225 -13.94 3.77 -11.81
CA LEU A 225 -13.75 3.72 -10.36
C LEU A 225 -13.16 5.03 -9.87
N SER A 226 -13.75 5.57 -8.81
CA SER A 226 -13.18 6.64 -8.00
C SER A 226 -13.15 6.20 -6.55
N LEU A 227 -12.00 6.31 -5.90
CA LEU A 227 -11.82 6.13 -4.47
C LEU A 227 -11.04 7.34 -3.94
N ASP A 228 -11.58 8.00 -2.93
CA ASP A 228 -10.93 9.05 -2.17
C ASP A 228 -10.99 8.64 -0.69
N ALA A 229 -9.83 8.47 -0.08
CA ALA A 229 -9.71 8.09 1.31
C ALA A 229 -8.82 9.10 2.04
N ARG A 230 -9.30 9.64 3.15
CA ARG A 230 -8.54 10.53 4.02
C ARG A 230 -8.61 10.01 5.44
N THR A 231 -7.49 10.07 6.13
CA THR A 231 -7.43 9.81 7.56
C THR A 231 -6.61 10.87 8.26
N ARG A 232 -7.02 11.22 9.47
CA ARG A 232 -6.29 12.11 10.36
C ARG A 232 -6.12 11.43 11.69
N TYR A 233 -4.90 11.41 12.18
CA TYR A 233 -4.58 10.86 13.48
C TYR A 233 -4.84 11.90 14.57
N LEU A 234 -5.59 11.52 15.60
CA LEU A 234 -6.00 12.37 16.71
C LEU A 234 -5.38 11.95 18.05
N GLY A 235 -4.82 10.75 18.13
CA GLY A 235 -4.39 10.15 19.40
C GLY A 235 -5.54 10.02 20.40
N LEU A 236 -5.22 9.85 21.68
CA LEU A 236 -6.20 9.96 22.76
C LEU A 236 -5.90 11.20 23.58
N GLU A 237 -6.93 12.02 23.81
CA GLU A 237 -6.79 13.29 24.52
C GLU A 237 -5.69 14.20 23.94
N GLY A 238 -5.45 14.09 22.63
CA GLY A 238 -4.41 14.84 21.91
C GLY A 238 -2.98 14.32 22.16
N ARG A 239 -2.80 13.06 22.55
CA ARG A 239 -1.50 12.46 22.83
C ARG A 239 -1.32 11.11 22.15
N ASN A 240 -0.07 10.79 21.84
CA ASN A 240 0.33 9.44 21.47
C ASN A 240 0.28 8.55 22.71
N LEU A 241 -0.14 7.31 22.50
CA LEU A 241 -0.16 6.30 23.56
C LEU A 241 1.05 5.37 23.44
N PRO A 242 1.60 4.93 24.57
CA PRO A 242 2.57 3.86 24.59
C PRO A 242 2.04 2.59 23.92
N LEU A 243 2.94 1.81 23.31
CA LEU A 243 2.56 0.58 22.61
C LEU A 243 1.80 -0.41 23.53
N GLN A 244 2.12 -0.45 24.82
CA GLN A 244 1.46 -1.31 25.80
C GLN A 244 0.02 -0.86 26.08
N GLU A 245 -0.25 0.45 26.03
CA GLU A 245 -1.59 1.01 26.25
C GLU A 245 -2.49 0.84 25.04
N LEU A 246 -1.92 0.87 23.82
CA LEU A 246 -2.65 0.58 22.57
C LEU A 246 -3.33 -0.79 22.60
N GLN A 247 -2.73 -1.79 23.26
CA GLN A 247 -3.29 -3.14 23.37
C GLN A 247 -4.49 -3.23 24.31
N GLY A 248 -4.64 -2.27 25.22
CA GLY A 248 -5.71 -2.23 26.22
C GLY A 248 -6.89 -1.33 25.86
N LEU A 249 -6.90 -0.78 24.63
CA LEU A 249 -7.90 0.18 24.22
C LEU A 249 -9.29 -0.43 24.09
N THR A 250 -10.27 0.29 24.61
CA THR A 250 -11.68 0.03 24.31
C THR A 250 -12.00 0.41 22.87
N GLU A 251 -13.06 -0.16 22.31
CA GLU A 251 -13.53 0.22 20.97
C GLU A 251 -13.82 1.72 20.83
N GLN A 252 -14.41 2.32 21.87
CA GLN A 252 -14.71 3.73 21.90
C GLN A 252 -13.44 4.58 21.81
N GLN A 253 -12.39 4.19 22.54
CA GLN A 253 -11.10 4.87 22.47
C GLN A 253 -10.47 4.71 21.09
N MET A 254 -10.49 3.51 20.49
CA MET A 254 -9.97 3.31 19.14
C MET A 254 -10.66 4.20 18.10
N ASN A 255 -11.99 4.36 18.19
CA ASN A 255 -12.74 5.23 17.28
C ASN A 255 -12.40 6.72 17.43
N GLN A 256 -11.93 7.14 18.60
CA GLN A 256 -11.53 8.52 18.87
C GLN A 256 -10.12 8.86 18.36
N MET A 257 -9.30 7.83 18.07
CA MET A 257 -7.92 8.03 17.63
C MET A 257 -7.77 8.48 16.18
N LEU A 258 -8.80 8.27 15.36
CA LEU A 258 -8.74 8.50 13.93
C LEU A 258 -10.03 9.15 13.45
N ASP A 259 -9.87 10.21 12.66
CA ASP A 259 -10.93 10.61 11.74
C ASP A 259 -10.71 9.90 10.41
N VAL A 260 -11.76 9.32 9.86
CA VAL A 260 -11.70 8.59 8.59
C VAL A 260 -12.78 9.10 7.66
N SER A 261 -12.40 9.48 6.45
CA SER A 261 -13.29 9.84 5.35
C SER A 261 -13.00 8.91 4.18
N VAL A 262 -13.99 8.19 3.69
CA VAL A 262 -13.86 7.31 2.53
C VAL A 262 -15.04 7.56 1.60
N GLN A 263 -14.74 7.84 0.35
CA GLN A 263 -15.72 7.92 -0.72
C GLN A 263 -15.31 6.97 -1.84
N VAL A 264 -16.23 6.09 -2.23
CA VAL A 264 -16.06 5.16 -3.33
C VAL A 264 -17.24 5.28 -4.29
N ASP A 265 -16.95 5.24 -5.57
CA ASP A 265 -17.94 5.26 -6.65
C ASP A 265 -17.44 4.38 -7.80
N MET A 266 -18.25 3.40 -8.19
CA MET A 266 -17.89 2.32 -9.11
C MET A 266 -18.97 2.10 -10.15
N ASN A 267 -18.59 1.98 -11.42
CA ASN A 267 -19.45 1.41 -12.44
C ASN A 267 -19.63 -0.09 -12.16
N HIS A 268 -20.85 -0.59 -12.30
CA HIS A 268 -21.17 -2.01 -12.10
C HIS A 268 -20.31 -2.94 -12.96
N ALA A 269 -19.94 -2.52 -14.17
CA ALA A 269 -19.11 -3.29 -15.09
C ALA A 269 -17.69 -3.59 -14.55
N VAL A 270 -17.18 -2.78 -13.62
CA VAL A 270 -15.86 -2.97 -13.02
C VAL A 270 -15.87 -3.66 -11.66
N ILE A 271 -17.03 -4.07 -11.17
CA ILE A 271 -17.14 -4.74 -9.88
C ILE A 271 -16.92 -6.25 -10.06
N PRO A 272 -15.92 -6.85 -9.39
CA PRO A 272 -15.70 -8.30 -9.45
C PRO A 272 -16.96 -9.09 -9.06
N PRO A 273 -17.27 -10.23 -9.71
CA PRO A 273 -18.49 -11.00 -9.44
C PRO A 273 -18.73 -11.33 -7.95
N PRO A 274 -17.70 -11.73 -7.16
CA PRO A 274 -17.89 -11.97 -5.73
C PRO A 274 -18.39 -10.76 -4.94
N LEU A 275 -17.97 -9.56 -5.33
CA LEU A 275 -18.42 -8.31 -4.71
C LEU A 275 -19.79 -7.90 -5.23
N ALA A 276 -20.04 -8.04 -6.54
CA ALA A 276 -21.32 -7.70 -7.16
C ALA A 276 -22.50 -8.44 -6.50
N MET A 277 -22.31 -9.72 -6.14
CA MET A 277 -23.34 -10.51 -5.43
C MET A 277 -23.66 -9.98 -4.02
N ARG A 278 -22.76 -9.23 -3.39
CA ARG A 278 -22.94 -8.68 -2.03
C ARG A 278 -23.58 -7.29 -2.03
N LEU A 279 -23.50 -6.57 -3.13
CA LEU A 279 -24.02 -5.20 -3.25
C LEU A 279 -25.51 -5.06 -2.89
N PRO A 280 -26.42 -5.97 -3.30
CA PRO A 280 -27.82 -5.86 -2.91
C PRO A 280 -28.02 -5.94 -1.39
N GLY A 281 -27.27 -6.81 -0.72
CA GLY A 281 -27.29 -6.92 0.75
C GLY A 281 -26.73 -5.68 1.43
N LEU A 282 -25.63 -5.13 0.91
CA LEU A 282 -25.05 -3.87 1.39
C LEU A 282 -26.02 -2.69 1.20
N ALA A 283 -26.73 -2.62 0.07
CA ALA A 283 -27.74 -1.59 -0.20
C ALA A 283 -28.96 -1.72 0.71
N ALA A 284 -29.42 -2.95 0.99
CA ALA A 284 -30.51 -3.18 1.94
C ALA A 284 -30.17 -2.69 3.35
N GLN A 285 -28.89 -2.69 3.72
CA GLN A 285 -28.38 -2.14 4.97
C GLN A 285 -28.01 -0.64 4.88
N GLY A 286 -28.23 0.01 3.73
CA GLY A 286 -27.89 1.42 3.51
C GLY A 286 -26.39 1.72 3.45
N LEU A 287 -25.53 0.71 3.33
CA LEU A 287 -24.06 0.86 3.27
C LEU A 287 -23.60 1.38 1.91
N VAL A 288 -24.32 1.02 0.86
CA VAL A 288 -24.06 1.48 -0.51
C VAL A 288 -25.36 2.00 -1.13
N VAL A 289 -25.23 2.93 -2.07
CA VAL A 289 -26.34 3.49 -2.84
C VAL A 289 -26.13 3.15 -4.31
N GLN A 290 -27.16 2.59 -4.94
CA GLN A 290 -27.18 2.35 -6.38
C GLN A 290 -27.85 3.52 -7.10
N GLN A 291 -27.19 4.09 -8.11
CA GLN A 291 -27.74 5.11 -9.01
C GLN A 291 -27.50 4.68 -10.46
N GLY A 292 -28.54 4.12 -11.09
CA GLY A 292 -28.40 3.49 -12.41
C GLY A 292 -27.38 2.35 -12.37
N ASP A 293 -26.35 2.44 -13.21
CA ASP A 293 -25.28 1.46 -13.32
C ASP A 293 -24.11 1.73 -12.36
N ARG A 294 -24.26 2.67 -11.42
CA ARG A 294 -23.21 3.02 -10.45
C ARG A 294 -23.56 2.63 -9.03
N TRP A 295 -22.54 2.19 -8.31
CA TRP A 295 -22.59 1.88 -6.88
C TRP A 295 -21.65 2.83 -6.15
N SER A 296 -22.18 3.51 -5.15
CA SER A 296 -21.44 4.52 -4.38
C SER A 296 -21.58 4.28 -2.88
N SER A 297 -20.57 4.71 -2.13
CA SER A 297 -20.61 4.79 -0.67
C SER A 297 -19.76 5.97 -0.21
N ALA A 298 -20.27 6.76 0.72
CA ALA A 298 -19.54 7.82 1.37
C ALA A 298 -19.65 7.65 2.88
N LEU A 299 -18.50 7.60 3.55
CA LEU A 299 -18.38 7.39 4.98
C LEU A 299 -17.48 8.46 5.57
N ASN A 300 -17.95 9.18 6.57
CA ASN A 300 -17.13 10.04 7.41
C ASN A 300 -17.33 9.61 8.87
N ALA A 301 -16.29 9.06 9.49
CA ALA A 301 -16.28 8.66 10.88
C ALA A 301 -15.37 9.60 11.69
N SER A 302 -15.88 10.07 12.82
CA SER A 302 -15.16 10.92 13.77
C SER A 302 -15.68 10.62 15.17
N GLY A 303 -14.90 9.89 15.97
CA GLY A 303 -15.35 9.44 17.29
C GLY A 303 -16.53 8.46 17.20
N ASP A 304 -17.60 8.71 17.97
CA ASP A 304 -18.74 7.79 18.11
C ASP A 304 -19.85 7.99 17.07
N GLU A 305 -19.71 9.00 16.20
CA GLU A 305 -20.65 9.31 15.12
C GLU A 305 -20.05 9.04 13.74
N VAL A 306 -20.90 8.57 12.84
CA VAL A 306 -20.57 8.32 11.44
C VAL A 306 -21.62 8.97 10.55
N VAL A 307 -21.19 9.73 9.56
CA VAL A 307 -22.04 10.15 8.45
C VAL A 307 -21.86 9.15 7.31
N LEU A 308 -22.85 8.30 7.09
CA LEU A 308 -22.90 7.30 6.03
C LEU A 308 -23.92 7.72 4.98
N ASN A 309 -23.48 7.94 3.75
CA ASN A 309 -24.34 8.31 2.60
C ASN A 309 -25.25 9.53 2.89
N GLY A 310 -24.79 10.46 3.73
CA GLY A 310 -25.54 11.65 4.17
C GLY A 310 -26.41 11.46 5.42
N GLU A 311 -26.53 10.23 5.94
CA GLU A 311 -27.24 9.91 7.19
C GLU A 311 -26.26 9.86 8.37
N THR A 312 -26.54 10.57 9.45
CA THR A 312 -25.75 10.46 10.69
C THR A 312 -26.24 9.28 11.52
N ILE A 313 -25.36 8.32 11.79
CA ILE A 313 -25.63 7.11 12.57
C ILE A 313 -24.54 6.88 13.63
N PRO A 314 -24.85 6.25 14.77
CA PRO A 314 -23.82 5.83 15.72
C PRO A 314 -22.90 4.75 15.13
N VAL A 315 -21.62 4.70 15.53
CA VAL A 315 -20.68 3.65 15.11
C VAL A 315 -21.23 2.24 15.38
N ALA A 316 -21.91 2.03 16.52
CA ALA A 316 -22.53 0.75 16.84
C ALA A 316 -23.56 0.30 15.79
N MET A 317 -24.33 1.24 15.23
CA MET A 317 -25.31 0.96 14.17
C MET A 317 -24.61 0.63 12.85
N LEU A 318 -23.51 1.32 12.52
CA LEU A 318 -22.69 0.98 11.35
C LEU A 318 -22.17 -0.46 11.46
N LYS A 319 -21.63 -0.85 12.62
CA LYS A 319 -21.16 -2.23 12.87
C LYS A 319 -22.28 -3.25 12.67
N GLN A 320 -23.45 -3.00 13.24
CA GLN A 320 -24.62 -3.86 13.06
C GLN A 320 -25.01 -4.01 11.59
N ARG A 321 -25.02 -2.91 10.82
CA ARG A 321 -25.29 -2.93 9.37
C ARG A 321 -24.25 -3.75 8.61
N LEU A 322 -22.96 -3.62 8.96
CA LEU A 322 -21.86 -4.39 8.36
C LEU A 322 -21.95 -5.89 8.67
N GLU A 323 -22.25 -6.27 9.91
CA GLU A 323 -22.44 -7.66 10.35
C GLU A 323 -23.64 -8.32 9.65
N ALA A 324 -24.75 -7.59 9.53
CA ALA A 324 -25.93 -8.04 8.80
C ALA A 324 -25.63 -8.24 7.30
N ALA A 325 -24.85 -7.35 6.68
CA ALA A 325 -24.50 -7.45 5.26
C ALA A 325 -23.41 -8.49 4.95
N SER A 326 -22.58 -8.85 5.92
CA SER A 326 -21.55 -9.89 5.78
C SER A 326 -22.09 -11.31 6.00
N GLY A 327 -23.37 -11.45 6.37
CA GLY A 327 -24.01 -12.75 6.62
C GLY A 327 -23.54 -13.45 7.89
N LEU A 328 -22.73 -12.76 8.72
CA LEU A 328 -22.25 -13.28 10.01
C LEU A 328 -23.35 -13.22 11.09
N ALA A 329 -24.39 -12.43 10.88
CA ALA A 329 -25.52 -12.28 11.81
C ALA A 329 -26.45 -13.53 11.91
N GLY A 330 -26.08 -14.68 11.32
CA GLY A 330 -26.90 -15.90 11.31
C GLY A 330 -26.27 -17.16 11.94
N ALA A 331 -25.04 -17.11 12.48
CA ALA A 331 -24.34 -18.30 12.98
C ALA A 331 -24.41 -18.49 14.51
N THR A 332 -25.25 -17.73 15.21
CA THR A 332 -25.52 -17.93 16.65
C THR A 332 -27.02 -17.87 16.90
N GLY A 333 -27.74 -18.94 16.57
CA GLY A 333 -29.16 -19.01 16.89
C GLY A 333 -29.94 -20.00 16.05
N ASP A 334 -29.52 -21.26 16.04
CA ASP A 334 -30.42 -22.40 15.85
C ASP A 334 -29.82 -23.62 16.54
N ALA A 335 -29.74 -23.55 17.87
CA ALA A 335 -29.81 -24.77 18.65
C ALA A 335 -31.22 -25.33 18.46
N GLN A 336 -31.39 -26.15 17.40
CA GLN A 336 -32.52 -27.05 17.30
C GLN A 336 -32.50 -27.93 18.55
N THR A 337 -33.34 -27.55 19.50
CA THR A 337 -33.81 -28.41 20.58
C THR A 337 -34.44 -29.64 19.95
N VAL A 338 -33.67 -30.73 19.88
CA VAL A 338 -34.19 -32.07 19.65
C VAL A 338 -35.09 -32.41 20.84
N PRO A 339 -36.38 -32.72 20.65
CA PRO A 339 -37.22 -33.22 21.73
C PRO A 339 -36.70 -34.58 22.19
N GLN A 340 -36.43 -34.70 23.49
CA GLN A 340 -36.22 -35.98 24.16
C GLN A 340 -37.57 -36.69 24.30
N ASP A 341 -37.89 -37.56 23.35
CA ASP A 341 -38.73 -38.74 23.58
C ASP A 341 -37.76 -39.94 23.55
N GLY A 342 -37.60 -40.75 24.60
CA GLY A 342 -38.68 -41.39 25.35
C GLY A 342 -38.95 -42.76 24.72
N GLU A 343 -38.45 -43.82 25.38
CA GLU A 343 -38.77 -45.25 25.18
C GLU A 343 -38.13 -46.04 24.03
N LEU A 344 -37.09 -46.79 24.41
CA LEU A 344 -36.74 -48.09 23.84
C LEU A 344 -37.85 -49.12 24.16
N PRO A 345 -38.38 -49.87 23.17
CA PRO A 345 -39.02 -51.15 23.43
C PRO A 345 -38.03 -52.30 23.22
N ALA A 346 -38.23 -53.31 24.05
CA ALA A 346 -37.43 -54.51 24.19
C ALA A 346 -37.45 -55.43 22.95
N ALA A 347 -36.38 -56.23 22.86
CA ALA A 347 -36.24 -57.32 21.90
C ALA A 347 -37.37 -58.37 22.04
N SER A 348 -37.84 -58.88 20.89
CA SER A 348 -38.34 -60.25 20.74
C SER A 348 -38.47 -60.64 19.27
N GLY A 349 -37.73 -61.69 18.88
CA GLY A 349 -38.30 -62.86 18.20
C GLY A 349 -38.59 -62.82 16.69
N SER A 350 -37.86 -63.71 16.00
CA SER A 350 -38.39 -64.71 15.05
C SER A 350 -38.53 -64.37 13.55
N GLU A 351 -37.63 -65.02 12.81
CA GLU A 351 -37.85 -65.95 11.68
C GLU A 351 -38.47 -65.51 10.34
N ALA A 352 -37.72 -65.88 9.30
CA ALA A 352 -38.11 -66.50 8.03
C ALA A 352 -39.10 -65.78 7.10
N HIS A 353 -38.60 -65.34 5.93
CA HIS A 353 -38.60 -66.16 4.71
C HIS A 353 -37.74 -65.56 3.60
#